data_AF-A0A8U1BT27-F1
#
_entry.id   AF-A0A8U1BT27-F1
#
_cell.length_a   1.000
_cell.length_b   1.000
_cell.length_c   1.000
_cell.angle_alpha   90.00
_cell.angle_beta   90.00
_cell.angle_gamma   90.00
#
_symmetry.space_group_name_H-M   'P 1'
#
loop_
_entity.id
_entity.type
_entity.pdbx_description
1 polymer ?
#
loop_
_entity_poly.entity_id
_entity_poly.type
_entity_poly.pdbx_seq_one_letter_code
_entity_poly.pdbx_strand_id
1 'polypeptide(L)'
;MFLVVTVFSVMLWTQCINADIHPQQDFDLQRFSGQWYRVGLAYDSPEFVPWRSYVQVSNGNVTYDMDGNANLTVWGTGLKGCMCRVYYYQKTDLPGQFNYFSDRHQILKDITVVESNYTEYGLVVKYKKIVKEFSQVSLYGRSPTLRKELVERFRNYSLSLGFSADSILTPSFVDPCSDCGH
;
A
#
# COMPACT_ATOMS: atom_id res chain seq x y z
N MET A 1 29.39 28.34 -44.68
CA MET A 1 28.61 27.10 -44.44
C MET A 1 29.04 26.55 -43.09
N PHE A 2 28.32 26.89 -42.02
CA PHE A 2 28.57 26.33 -40.68
C PHE A 2 27.26 25.76 -40.18
N LEU A 3 27.29 24.45 -39.90
CA LEU A 3 26.15 23.63 -39.52
C LEU A 3 25.52 24.13 -38.21
N VAL A 4 24.19 24.27 -38.24
CA VAL A 4 23.33 24.38 -37.06
C VAL A 4 23.23 23.00 -36.41
N VAL A 5 23.65 22.87 -35.15
CA VAL A 5 23.35 21.69 -34.33
C VAL A 5 22.30 22.09 -33.30
N THR A 6 21.04 21.87 -33.64
CA THR A 6 19.92 21.98 -32.70
C THR A 6 19.92 20.74 -31.81
N VAL A 7 20.38 20.91 -30.57
CA VAL A 7 20.21 19.89 -29.52
C VAL A 7 18.75 19.93 -29.08
N PHE A 8 17.94 19.00 -29.60
CA PHE A 8 16.62 18.73 -29.05
C PHE A 8 16.81 18.00 -27.71
N SER A 9 16.91 18.75 -26.62
CA SER A 9 16.70 18.22 -25.28
C SER A 9 15.25 17.75 -25.18
N VAL A 10 15.02 16.45 -25.37
CA VAL A 10 13.77 15.80 -25.00
C VAL A 10 13.72 15.86 -23.47
N MET A 11 13.12 16.93 -22.93
CA MET A 11 12.57 16.87 -21.59
C MET A 11 11.52 15.76 -21.64
N LEU A 12 11.83 14.61 -21.06
CA LEU A 12 10.84 13.62 -20.70
C LEU A 12 9.96 14.28 -19.65
N TRP A 13 8.89 14.92 -20.11
CA TRP A 13 7.77 15.30 -19.26
C TRP A 13 7.21 13.99 -18.73
N THR A 14 7.65 13.61 -17.52
CA THR A 14 6.95 12.63 -16.72
C THR A 14 5.55 13.20 -16.50
N GLN A 15 4.61 12.75 -17.33
CA GLN A 15 3.20 13.03 -17.11
C GLN A 15 2.87 12.41 -15.75
N CYS A 16 2.72 13.26 -14.73
CA CYS A 16 2.07 12.84 -13.50
C CYS A 16 0.65 12.45 -13.90
N ILE A 17 0.39 11.15 -14.00
CA ILE A 17 -0.97 10.64 -14.14
C ILE A 17 -1.68 11.02 -12.84
N ASN A 18 -2.49 12.07 -12.88
CA ASN A 18 -3.46 12.37 -11.81
C ASN A 18 -4.56 11.31 -11.89
N ALA A 19 -4.31 10.10 -11.38
CA ALA A 19 -5.37 9.15 -11.16
C ALA A 19 -6.19 9.65 -9.96
N ASP A 20 -7.48 9.93 -10.19
CA ASP A 20 -8.41 10.23 -9.11
C ASP A 20 -8.71 8.93 -8.36
N ILE A 21 -8.30 8.85 -7.09
CA ILE A 21 -8.46 7.65 -6.29
C ILE A 21 -9.75 7.75 -5.52
N HIS A 22 -10.69 6.87 -5.85
CA HIS A 22 -11.96 6.75 -5.14
C HIS A 22 -11.97 5.50 -4.27
N PRO A 23 -12.56 5.57 -3.07
CA PRO A 23 -12.83 4.37 -2.29
C PRO A 23 -13.82 3.47 -3.02
N GLN A 24 -13.76 2.18 -2.70
CA GLN A 24 -14.76 1.21 -3.10
C GLN A 24 -16.17 1.70 -2.71
N GLN A 25 -17.11 1.59 -3.65
CA GLN A 25 -18.51 1.89 -3.40
C GLN A 25 -19.09 0.95 -2.33
N ASP A 26 -19.92 1.51 -1.44
CA ASP A 26 -20.58 0.79 -0.34
C ASP A 26 -19.59 0.02 0.55
N PHE A 27 -18.43 0.64 0.82
CA PHE A 27 -17.41 0.06 1.69
C PHE A 27 -17.95 -0.19 3.10
N ASP A 28 -17.79 -1.44 3.56
CA ASP A 28 -18.17 -1.89 4.90
C ASP A 28 -16.93 -2.24 5.72
N LEU A 29 -16.62 -1.39 6.71
CA LEU A 29 -15.46 -1.56 7.58
C LEU A 29 -15.57 -2.81 8.47
N GLN A 30 -16.78 -3.17 8.90
CA GLN A 30 -16.99 -4.35 9.72
C GLN A 30 -16.66 -5.62 8.92
N ARG A 31 -17.09 -5.70 7.66
CA ARG A 31 -16.73 -6.81 6.76
C ARG A 31 -15.25 -6.81 6.38
N PHE A 32 -14.63 -5.63 6.32
CA PHE A 32 -13.20 -5.51 6.06
C PHE A 32 -12.33 -5.84 7.28
N SER A 33 -12.89 -5.87 8.49
CA SER A 33 -12.15 -6.20 9.71
C SER A 33 -11.60 -7.63 9.74
N GLY A 34 -10.74 -7.91 10.71
CA GLY A 34 -10.10 -9.20 10.92
C GLY A 34 -8.72 -9.31 10.28
N GLN A 35 -8.27 -10.56 10.13
CA GLN A 35 -6.91 -10.87 9.70
C GLN A 35 -6.67 -10.66 8.21
N TRP A 36 -5.49 -10.14 7.87
CA TRP A 36 -5.02 -9.88 6.51
C TRP A 36 -3.52 -10.13 6.38
N TYR A 37 -3.11 -10.63 5.21
CA TYR A 37 -1.71 -10.79 4.81
C TYR A 37 -1.38 -9.77 3.72
N ARG A 38 -0.32 -8.97 3.88
CA ARG A 38 0.15 -8.10 2.79
C ARG A 38 1.01 -8.93 1.84
N VAL A 39 0.39 -9.39 0.76
CA VAL A 39 1.01 -10.30 -0.23
C VAL A 39 1.62 -9.56 -1.42
N GLY A 40 1.32 -8.27 -1.58
CA GLY A 40 1.92 -7.42 -2.62
C GLY A 40 2.15 -5.99 -2.14
N LEU A 41 3.22 -5.37 -2.62
CA LEU A 41 3.64 -4.02 -2.26
C LEU A 41 4.23 -3.29 -3.47
N ALA A 42 3.60 -2.21 -3.91
CA ALA A 42 4.21 -1.23 -4.80
C ALA A 42 4.67 -0.04 -3.96
N TYR A 43 5.99 0.23 -3.94
CA TYR A 43 6.56 1.34 -3.19
C TYR A 43 7.83 1.88 -3.84
N ASP A 44 7.76 3.10 -4.33
CA ASP A 44 8.87 3.76 -5.02
C ASP A 44 9.52 4.81 -4.11
N SER A 45 10.47 4.36 -3.27
CA SER A 45 11.29 5.20 -2.41
C SER A 45 12.76 4.78 -2.60
N PRO A 46 13.66 5.72 -2.93
CA PRO A 46 15.09 5.41 -3.07
C PRO A 46 15.69 4.74 -1.83
N GLU A 47 15.27 5.18 -0.64
CA GLU A 47 15.71 4.64 0.65
C GLU A 47 15.21 3.20 0.88
N PHE A 48 14.19 2.77 0.13
CA PHE A 48 13.63 1.42 0.21
C PHE A 48 14.31 0.43 -0.75
N VAL A 49 15.02 0.90 -1.78
CA VAL A 49 15.67 0.03 -2.78
C VAL A 49 16.53 -1.08 -2.15
N PRO A 50 17.42 -0.79 -1.17
CA PRO A 50 18.24 -1.85 -0.55
C PRO A 50 17.44 -2.90 0.24
N TRP A 51 16.19 -2.59 0.59
CA TRP A 51 15.34 -3.43 1.42
C TRP A 51 14.36 -4.29 0.63
N ARG A 52 14.23 -4.07 -0.69
CA ARG A 52 13.23 -4.75 -1.55
C ARG A 52 13.35 -6.28 -1.49
N SER A 53 14.57 -6.81 -1.45
CA SER A 53 14.83 -8.26 -1.35
C SER A 53 14.50 -8.88 0.00
N TYR A 54 14.35 -8.07 1.05
CA TYR A 54 14.03 -8.51 2.41
C TYR A 54 12.54 -8.40 2.74
N VAL A 55 11.72 -7.93 1.80
CA VAL A 55 10.28 -7.83 2.00
C VAL A 55 9.68 -9.23 2.13
N GLN A 56 8.91 -9.42 3.18
CA GLN A 56 8.15 -10.63 3.45
C GLN A 56 6.65 -10.34 3.39
N VAL A 57 5.85 -11.40 3.24
CA VAL A 57 4.41 -11.35 3.45
C VAL A 57 4.18 -11.10 4.95
N SER A 58 3.68 -9.91 5.28
CA SER A 58 3.41 -9.53 6.67
C SER A 58 1.98 -9.89 7.06
N ASN A 59 1.80 -10.35 8.29
CA ASN A 59 0.49 -10.61 8.88
C ASN A 59 -0.01 -9.38 9.66
N GLY A 60 -1.31 -9.14 9.66
CA GLY A 60 -1.92 -8.09 10.45
C GLY A 60 -3.39 -8.30 10.71
N ASN A 61 -3.94 -7.53 11.64
CA ASN A 61 -5.35 -7.55 12.00
C ASN A 61 -5.92 -6.13 12.00
N VAL A 62 -7.05 -5.98 11.33
CA VAL A 62 -7.83 -4.74 11.29
C VAL A 62 -8.93 -4.82 12.33
N THR A 63 -8.96 -3.87 13.25
CA THR A 63 -10.10 -3.64 14.15
C THR A 63 -10.75 -2.30 13.84
N TYR A 64 -11.98 -2.12 14.31
CA TYR A 64 -12.72 -0.87 14.17
C TYR A 64 -13.39 -0.49 15.48
N ASP A 65 -13.64 0.80 15.67
CA ASP A 65 -14.39 1.32 16.82
C ASP A 65 -15.81 1.76 16.42
N MET A 66 -16.61 2.15 17.42
CA MET A 66 -17.99 2.62 17.21
C MET A 66 -18.06 3.96 16.47
N ASP A 67 -16.96 4.72 16.44
CA ASP A 67 -16.88 6.00 15.76
C ASP A 67 -16.56 5.84 14.27
N GLY A 68 -16.19 4.63 13.83
CA GLY A 68 -15.86 4.29 12.45
C GLY A 68 -14.37 4.42 12.11
N ASN A 69 -13.50 4.63 13.12
CA ASN A 69 -12.06 4.55 12.93
C ASN A 69 -11.60 3.11 12.84
N ALA A 70 -10.40 2.90 12.31
CA ALA A 70 -9.78 1.59 12.19
C ALA A 70 -8.38 1.57 12.79
N ASN A 71 -7.98 0.43 13.35
CA ASN A 71 -6.61 0.17 13.75
C ASN A 71 -6.08 -1.03 13.00
N LEU A 72 -4.86 -0.92 12.45
CA LEU A 72 -4.14 -2.03 11.86
C LEU A 72 -2.96 -2.39 12.76
N THR A 73 -3.03 -3.56 13.38
CA THR A 73 -1.88 -4.18 14.04
C THR A 73 -1.14 -5.02 13.00
N VAL A 74 0.16 -4.79 12.80
CA VAL A 74 1.03 -5.59 11.94
C VAL A 74 2.06 -6.30 12.82
N TRP A 75 2.20 -7.59 12.61
CA TRP A 75 3.22 -8.43 13.23
C TRP A 75 4.41 -8.57 12.32
N GLY A 76 5.61 -8.61 12.91
CA GLY A 76 6.80 -8.89 12.13
C GLY A 76 8.03 -9.19 12.97
N THR A 77 9.04 -9.72 12.29
CA THR A 77 10.32 -10.08 12.88
C THR A 77 11.15 -8.84 13.20
N GLY A 78 11.58 -8.73 14.45
CA GLY A 78 12.49 -7.71 14.95
C GLY A 78 13.83 -8.24 15.42
N LEU A 79 14.71 -7.33 15.88
CA LEU A 79 16.05 -7.68 16.37
C LEU A 79 16.04 -8.63 17.57
N LYS A 80 14.97 -8.63 18.38
CA LYS A 80 14.85 -9.40 19.63
C LYS A 80 13.76 -10.48 19.57
N GLY A 81 13.24 -10.79 18.37
CA GLY A 81 12.08 -11.67 18.19
C GLY A 81 10.90 -10.92 17.57
N CYS A 82 9.70 -11.49 17.71
CA CYS A 82 8.49 -10.89 17.15
C CYS A 82 8.17 -9.53 17.79
N MET A 83 7.62 -8.64 16.98
CA MET A 83 7.16 -7.32 17.41
C MET A 83 5.84 -6.96 16.74
N CYS A 84 5.14 -6.00 17.36
CA CYS A 84 3.93 -5.39 16.80
C CYS A 84 4.17 -3.92 16.44
N ARG A 85 3.50 -3.48 15.36
CA ARG A 85 3.28 -2.06 15.07
C ARG A 85 1.80 -1.82 14.88
N VAL A 86 1.26 -0.81 15.55
CA VAL A 86 -0.13 -0.39 15.41
C VAL A 86 -0.19 0.88 14.57
N TYR A 87 -1.05 0.89 13.57
CA TYR A 87 -1.37 2.05 12.76
C TYR A 87 -2.80 2.48 13.06
N TYR A 88 -2.96 3.74 13.45
CA TYR A 88 -4.25 4.34 13.77
C TYR A 88 -4.78 5.08 12.55
N TYR A 89 -5.99 4.72 12.11
CA TYR A 89 -6.63 5.25 10.91
C TYR A 89 -7.93 5.94 11.28
N GLN A 90 -7.93 7.27 11.15
CA GLN A 90 -9.09 8.10 11.45
C GLN A 90 -10.04 8.09 10.26
N LYS A 91 -11.34 7.96 10.51
CA LYS A 91 -12.34 8.02 9.44
C LYS A 91 -12.35 9.38 8.72
N THR A 92 -12.91 9.37 7.53
CA THR A 92 -13.30 10.58 6.79
C THR A 92 -14.80 10.55 6.51
N ASP A 93 -15.31 11.57 5.82
CA ASP A 93 -16.71 11.59 5.37
C ASP A 93 -17.01 10.56 4.26
N LEU A 94 -15.96 10.00 3.64
CA LEU A 94 -16.07 8.98 2.60
C LEU A 94 -15.74 7.60 3.18
N PRO A 95 -16.71 6.67 3.25
CA PRO A 95 -16.45 5.28 3.64
C PRO A 95 -15.32 4.66 2.81
N GLY A 96 -14.39 3.95 3.46
CA GLY A 96 -13.23 3.34 2.81
C GLY A 96 -12.04 4.28 2.63
N GLN A 97 -12.18 5.57 2.98
CA GLN A 97 -11.09 6.53 3.06
C GLN A 97 -10.79 6.91 4.52
N PHE A 98 -9.50 6.91 4.85
CA PHE A 98 -8.99 7.17 6.19
C PHE A 98 -7.77 8.10 6.16
N ASN A 99 -7.58 8.83 7.27
CA ASN A 99 -6.38 9.62 7.52
C ASN A 99 -5.42 8.87 8.44
N TYR A 100 -4.13 8.96 8.15
CA TYR A 100 -3.04 8.34 8.91
C TYR A 100 -1.89 9.32 9.10
N PHE A 101 -1.46 9.56 10.35
CA PHE A 101 -0.24 10.31 10.60
C PHE A 101 0.98 9.38 10.57
N SER A 102 1.91 9.64 9.65
CA SER A 102 3.12 8.84 9.52
C SER A 102 4.24 9.39 10.39
N ASP A 103 4.52 8.74 11.53
CA ASP A 103 5.64 9.14 12.41
C ASP A 103 6.99 9.15 11.68
N ARG A 104 7.21 8.21 10.77
CA ARG A 104 8.44 8.14 9.97
C ARG A 104 8.65 9.38 9.09
N HIS A 105 7.56 9.90 8.50
CA HIS A 105 7.63 10.98 7.53
C HIS A 105 7.13 12.32 8.09
N GLN A 106 6.66 12.33 9.34
CA GLN A 106 6.05 13.49 10.01
C GLN A 106 4.98 14.17 9.15
N ILE A 107 4.11 13.38 8.52
CA ILE A 107 3.08 13.89 7.60
C ILE A 107 1.80 13.06 7.65
N LEU A 108 0.66 13.72 7.45
CA LEU A 108 -0.62 13.06 7.19
C LEU A 108 -0.62 12.43 5.80
N LYS A 109 -1.15 11.22 5.74
CA LYS A 109 -1.38 10.46 4.51
C LYS A 109 -2.82 10.00 4.46
N ASP A 110 -3.35 9.96 3.27
CA ASP A 110 -4.64 9.39 2.99
C ASP A 110 -4.47 7.92 2.65
N ILE A 111 -5.39 7.10 3.16
CA ILE A 111 -5.46 5.67 2.89
C ILE A 111 -6.82 5.40 2.30
N THR A 112 -6.86 4.68 1.20
CA THR A 112 -8.11 4.38 0.51
C THR A 112 -8.16 2.92 0.13
N VAL A 113 -9.20 2.22 0.58
CA VAL A 113 -9.53 0.89 0.11
C VAL A 113 -10.26 1.06 -1.22
N VAL A 114 -9.57 0.75 -2.31
CA VAL A 114 -10.10 1.00 -3.67
C VAL A 114 -10.92 -0.17 -4.18
N GLU A 115 -10.63 -1.38 -3.71
CA GLU A 115 -11.30 -2.60 -4.16
C GLU A 115 -11.13 -3.70 -3.11
N SER A 116 -12.20 -4.44 -2.80
CA SER A 116 -12.20 -5.58 -1.90
C SER A 116 -13.47 -6.40 -2.09
N ASN A 117 -13.31 -7.72 -2.13
CA ASN A 117 -14.44 -8.64 -1.99
C ASN A 117 -14.64 -9.09 -0.54
N TYR A 118 -13.88 -8.52 0.41
CA TYR A 118 -13.88 -8.78 1.84
C TYR A 118 -13.39 -10.15 2.28
N THR A 119 -13.57 -11.19 1.45
CA THR A 119 -13.37 -12.60 1.80
C THR A 119 -12.10 -13.21 1.22
N GLU A 120 -11.48 -12.58 0.22
CA GLU A 120 -10.29 -13.11 -0.44
C GLU A 120 -9.17 -12.06 -0.51
N TYR A 121 -9.46 -10.84 -0.98
CA TYR A 121 -8.45 -9.81 -1.15
C TYR A 121 -8.98 -8.40 -0.88
N GLY A 122 -8.05 -7.48 -0.66
CA GLY A 122 -8.27 -6.03 -0.63
C GLY A 122 -7.09 -5.30 -1.27
N LEU A 123 -7.38 -4.27 -2.05
CA LEU A 123 -6.41 -3.39 -2.69
C LEU A 123 -6.49 -2.02 -2.02
N VAL A 124 -5.36 -1.57 -1.47
CA VAL A 124 -5.29 -0.37 -0.65
C VAL A 124 -4.22 0.56 -1.20
N VAL A 125 -4.58 1.82 -1.41
CA VAL A 125 -3.68 2.88 -1.85
C VAL A 125 -3.38 3.79 -0.68
N LYS A 126 -2.10 4.12 -0.48
CA LYS A 126 -1.68 5.22 0.39
C LYS A 126 -1.19 6.37 -0.48
N TYR A 127 -1.83 7.52 -0.41
CA TYR A 127 -1.48 8.68 -1.22
C TYR A 127 -1.27 9.92 -0.33
N LYS A 128 -0.42 10.84 -0.80
CA LYS A 128 -0.22 12.14 -0.17
C LYS A 128 -1.10 13.15 -0.92
N LYS A 129 -2.30 13.47 -0.42
CA LYS A 129 -3.23 14.38 -1.13
C LYS A 129 -2.64 15.76 -1.41
N ILE A 130 -1.85 16.30 -0.48
CA ILE A 130 -1.27 17.66 -0.57
C ILE A 130 -0.34 17.79 -1.79
N VAL A 131 0.45 16.76 -2.08
CA VAL A 131 1.44 16.77 -3.18
C VAL A 131 1.04 15.85 -4.35
N LYS A 132 -0.16 15.26 -4.30
CA LYS A 132 -0.68 14.29 -5.29
C LYS A 132 0.32 13.18 -5.62
N GLU A 133 0.99 12.65 -4.61
CA GLU A 133 2.04 11.66 -4.77
C GLU A 133 1.56 10.31 -4.21
N PHE A 134 1.52 9.28 -5.06
CA PHE A 134 1.26 7.92 -4.59
C PHE A 134 2.45 7.45 -3.76
N SER A 135 2.16 7.13 -2.50
CA SER A 135 3.20 6.63 -1.62
C SER A 135 3.22 5.11 -1.56
N GLN A 136 2.13 4.42 -1.85
CA GLN A 136 2.10 2.96 -1.78
C GLN A 136 0.84 2.38 -2.44
N VAL A 137 0.95 1.21 -3.06
CA VAL A 137 -0.18 0.30 -3.30
C VAL A 137 0.09 -1.00 -2.55
N SER A 138 -0.90 -1.54 -1.85
CA SER A 138 -0.77 -2.82 -1.14
C SER A 138 -1.89 -3.75 -1.55
N LEU A 139 -1.50 -4.99 -1.90
CA LEU A 139 -2.42 -6.10 -2.06
C LEU A 139 -2.46 -6.89 -0.75
N TYR A 140 -3.64 -6.96 -0.15
CA TYR A 140 -3.93 -7.78 1.01
C TYR A 140 -4.71 -9.02 0.60
N GLY A 141 -4.38 -10.17 1.17
CA GLY A 141 -5.11 -11.42 1.03
C GLY A 141 -5.60 -11.92 2.39
N ARG A 142 -6.73 -12.65 2.40
CA ARG A 142 -7.13 -13.44 3.59
C ARG A 142 -6.27 -14.69 3.80
N SER A 143 -5.44 -15.02 2.81
CA SER A 143 -4.41 -16.06 2.81
C SER A 143 -3.05 -15.43 2.46
N PRO A 144 -1.91 -16.02 2.91
CA PRO A 144 -0.58 -15.56 2.52
C PRO A 144 -0.26 -15.77 1.04
N THR A 145 -1.09 -16.52 0.32
CA THR A 145 -0.97 -16.73 -1.13
C THR A 145 -2.31 -16.44 -1.80
N LEU A 146 -2.25 -15.80 -2.97
CA LEU A 146 -3.40 -15.51 -3.81
C LEU A 146 -3.23 -16.11 -5.19
N ARG A 147 -4.35 -16.33 -5.88
CA ARG A 147 -4.37 -16.77 -7.27
C ARG A 147 -3.73 -15.72 -8.19
N LYS A 148 -3.03 -16.19 -9.24
CA LYS A 148 -2.23 -15.34 -10.15
C LYS A 148 -3.00 -14.15 -10.70
N GLU A 149 -4.27 -14.34 -11.04
CA GLU A 149 -5.14 -13.26 -11.56
C GLU A 149 -5.24 -12.05 -10.62
N LEU A 150 -5.30 -12.26 -9.30
CA LEU A 150 -5.37 -11.16 -8.33
C LEU A 150 -4.02 -10.45 -8.19
N VAL A 151 -2.92 -11.20 -8.27
CA VAL A 151 -1.56 -10.64 -8.26
C VAL A 151 -1.29 -9.83 -9.53
N GLU A 152 -1.73 -10.31 -10.68
CA GLU A 152 -1.66 -9.59 -11.97
C GLU A 152 -2.54 -8.34 -11.95
N ARG A 153 -3.75 -8.42 -11.38
CA ARG A 153 -4.62 -7.25 -11.19
C ARG A 153 -3.93 -6.17 -10.37
N PHE A 154 -3.35 -6.53 -9.22
CA PHE A 154 -2.56 -5.62 -8.39
C PHE A 154 -1.37 -4.99 -9.16
N ARG A 155 -0.63 -5.81 -9.92
CA ARG A 155 0.50 -5.33 -10.72
C ARG A 155 0.03 -4.33 -11.76
N ASN A 156 -1.00 -4.66 -12.54
CA ASN A 156 -1.53 -3.78 -13.58
C ASN A 156 -2.07 -2.48 -13.02
N TYR A 157 -2.78 -2.54 -11.89
CA TYR A 157 -3.26 -1.35 -11.19
C TYR A 157 -2.10 -0.47 -10.73
N SER A 158 -1.07 -1.06 -10.12
CA SER A 158 0.12 -0.32 -9.67
C SER A 158 0.84 0.36 -10.84
N LEU A 159 1.00 -0.34 -11.98
CA LEU A 159 1.57 0.24 -13.21
C LEU A 159 0.71 1.40 -13.73
N SER A 160 -0.63 1.30 -13.71
CA SER A 160 -1.52 2.39 -14.15
C SER A 160 -1.43 3.65 -13.28
N LEU A 161 -0.99 3.50 -12.03
CA LEU A 161 -0.71 4.62 -11.12
C LEU A 161 0.71 5.19 -11.28
N GLY A 162 1.50 4.66 -12.22
CA GLY A 162 2.83 5.16 -12.54
C GLY A 162 3.98 4.53 -11.75
N PHE A 163 3.73 3.49 -10.93
CA PHE A 163 4.82 2.75 -10.29
C PHE A 163 5.65 2.00 -11.33
N SER A 164 6.98 2.02 -11.20
CA SER A 164 7.86 1.22 -12.03
C SER A 164 7.72 -0.27 -11.72
N ALA A 165 7.95 -1.14 -12.72
CA ALA A 165 7.88 -2.59 -12.52
C ALA A 165 8.79 -3.09 -11.38
N ASP A 166 9.98 -2.48 -11.22
CA ASP A 166 10.96 -2.82 -10.18
C ASP A 166 10.55 -2.37 -8.77
N SER A 167 9.57 -1.46 -8.67
CA SER A 167 9.00 -1.02 -7.40
C SER A 167 7.81 -1.88 -6.94
N ILE A 168 7.35 -2.83 -7.77
CA ILE A 168 6.22 -3.72 -7.51
C ILE A 168 6.73 -5.09 -7.05
N LEU A 169 6.52 -5.38 -5.77
CA LEU A 169 7.03 -6.56 -5.08
C LEU A 169 5.89 -7.52 -4.75
N THR A 170 6.16 -8.81 -4.95
CA THR A 170 5.28 -9.93 -4.56
C THR A 170 6.12 -10.94 -3.77
N PRO A 171 6.30 -10.73 -2.46
CA PRO A 171 7.15 -11.60 -1.64
C PRO A 171 6.60 -13.04 -1.59
N SER A 172 7.50 -14.01 -1.53
CA SER A 172 7.18 -15.44 -1.44
C SER A 172 7.32 -16.03 -0.04
N PHE A 173 8.03 -15.34 0.85
CA PHE A 173 8.27 -15.78 2.22
C PHE A 173 7.32 -15.08 3.18
N VAL A 174 6.68 -15.86 4.05
CA VAL A 174 5.80 -15.35 5.11
C VAL A 174 6.63 -15.06 6.35
N ASP A 175 6.43 -13.89 6.95
CA ASP A 175 7.01 -13.57 8.25
C ASP A 175 6.45 -14.56 9.29
N PRO A 176 7.30 -15.28 10.05
CA PRO A 176 6.83 -16.29 11.00
C PRO A 176 6.04 -15.70 12.19
N CYS A 177 6.11 -14.38 12.41
CA CYS A 177 5.44 -13.74 13.53
C CYS A 177 3.94 -13.55 13.30
N SER A 178 3.13 -14.07 14.23
CA SER A 178 1.67 -13.93 14.25
C SER A 178 1.12 -13.19 15.47
N ASP A 179 1.99 -12.82 16.43
CA ASP A 179 1.66 -12.04 17.62
C ASP A 179 2.81 -11.09 17.99
N CYS A 180 2.64 -10.32 19.07
CA CYS A 180 3.61 -9.30 19.47
C CYS A 180 4.90 -9.86 20.08
N GLY A 181 5.04 -11.18 20.21
CA GLY A 181 6.07 -11.80 21.04
C GLY A 181 5.81 -11.55 22.54
N HIS A 182 6.09 -12.57 23.36
CA HIS A 182 6.15 -12.46 24.82
C HIS A 182 7.60 -12.52 25.28
#